data_AF-A0A2T6ATL3-F1
#
_entry.id   AF-A0A2T6ATL3-F1
#
_cell.length_a   1.000
_cell.length_b   1.000
_cell.length_c   1.000
_cell.angle_alpha   90.00
_cell.angle_beta   90.00
_cell.angle_gamma   90.00
#
_symmetry.space_group_name_H-M   'P 1'
#
loop_
_entity.id
_entity.type
_entity.pdbx_description
1 polymer ?
#
loop_
_entity_poly.entity_id
_entity_poly.type
_entity_poly.pdbx_seq_one_letter_code
_entity_poly.pdbx_strand_id
1 'polypeptide(L)' 'MRVLGRALAGFVLGALVALGIAVGLTYVMPVSQAEGSYAMSVAFFWMPAGAVLGAILGAISAKRGA' A
#
# COMPACT_ATOMS: atom_id res chain seq x y z
N MET A 1 17.26 1.55 -16.16
CA MET A 1 16.20 0.55 -15.89
C MET A 1 16.13 0.07 -14.44
N ARG A 2 17.24 -0.07 -13.71
CA ARG A 2 17.24 -0.54 -12.30
C ARG A 2 16.38 0.29 -11.33
N VAL A 3 16.41 1.62 -11.44
CA VAL A 3 15.59 2.52 -10.59
C VAL A 3 14.09 2.35 -10.88
N LEU A 4 13.71 2.39 -12.16
CA LEU A 4 12.31 2.20 -12.57
C LEU A 4 11.77 0.83 -12.15
N GLY A 5 12.54 -0.24 -12.33
CA GLY A 5 12.12 -1.59 -11.93
C GLY A 5 11.88 -1.70 -10.43
N ARG A 6 12.76 -1.14 -9.59
CA ARG A 6 12.58 -1.12 -8.13
C ARG A 6 11.45 -0.19 -7.69
N ALA A 7 11.24 0.93 -8.37
CA ALA A 7 10.13 1.83 -8.10
C ALA A 7 8.78 1.16 -8.41
N LEU A 8 8.66 0.46 -9.55
CA LEU A 8 7.45 -0.29 -9.91
C LEU A 8 7.18 -1.46 -8.95
N ALA A 9 8.23 -2.21 -8.57
CA ALA A 9 8.10 -3.25 -7.55
C ALA A 9 7.63 -2.67 -6.22
N GLY A 10 8.23 -1.57 -5.78
CA GLY A 10 7.82 -0.83 -4.59
C GLY A 10 6.39 -0.32 -4.66
N PHE A 11 5.96 0.19 -5.82
CA PHE A 11 4.58 0.63 -6.06
C PHE A 11 3.57 -0.48 -5.83
N VAL A 12 3.78 -1.63 -6.47
CA VAL A 12 2.88 -2.79 -6.32
C VAL A 12 2.90 -3.31 -4.89
N LEU A 13 4.09 -3.47 -4.29
CA LEU A 13 4.20 -3.97 -2.92
C LEU A 13 3.56 -3.02 -1.90
N GLY A 14 3.75 -1.71 -2.04
CA GLY A 14 3.15 -0.72 -1.16
C GLY A 14 1.62 -0.72 -1.22
N ALA A 15 1.06 -0.85 -2.43
CA ALA A 15 -0.39 -1.00 -2.61
C ALA A 15 -0.92 -2.28 -1.94
N LEU A 16 -0.25 -3.42 -2.17
CA LEU A 16 -0.63 -4.71 -1.61
C LEU A 16 -0.53 -4.75 -0.09
N VAL A 17 0.47 -4.09 0.50
CA VAL A 17 0.61 -3.97 1.96
C VAL A 17 -0.55 -3.15 2.54
N ALA A 18 -0.86 -1.99 1.95
CA ALA A 18 -1.98 -1.16 2.40
C ALA A 18 -3.33 -1.92 2.30
N LEU A 19 -3.55 -2.63 1.18
CA LEU A 19 -4.73 -3.47 1.01
C LEU A 19 -4.77 -4.62 2.04
N GLY A 20 -3.64 -5.30 2.25
CA GLY A 20 -3.52 -6.38 3.22
C GLY A 20 -3.80 -5.93 4.65
N ILE A 21 -3.34 -4.73 5.04
CA ILE A 21 -3.67 -4.13 6.35
C ILE A 21 -5.17 -3.84 6.45
N ALA A 22 -5.76 -3.21 5.42
CA ALA A 22 -7.18 -2.87 5.42
C ALA A 22 -8.08 -4.12 5.52
N VAL A 23 -7.74 -5.18 4.77
CA VAL A 23 -8.45 -6.46 4.83
C VAL A 23 -8.17 -7.19 6.16
N GLY A 24 -6.93 -7.20 6.64
CA GLY A 24 -6.57 -7.86 7.89
C GLY A 24 -7.28 -7.26 9.12
N LEU A 25 -7.47 -5.93 9.12
CA LEU A 25 -8.14 -5.23 10.21
C LEU A 25 -9.57 -5.72 10.45
N THR A 26 -10.29 -6.18 9.43
CA THR A 26 -11.68 -6.66 9.58
C THR A 26 -11.78 -7.98 10.35
N TYR A 27 -10.66 -8.71 10.49
CA TYR A 27 -10.62 -9.96 11.27
C TYR A 27 -10.26 -9.75 12.74
N VAL A 28 -9.73 -8.58 13.09
CA VAL A 28 -9.27 -8.26 14.46
C VAL A 28 -10.07 -7.13 15.10
N MET A 29 -10.76 -6.31 14.30
CA MET A 29 -11.67 -5.26 14.76
C MET A 29 -13.12 -5.71 14.50
N PRO A 30 -14.02 -5.62 15.48
CA PRO A 30 -15.44 -5.76 15.22
C PRO A 30 -15.89 -4.56 14.37
N VAL A 31 -16.27 -4.81 13.13
CA VAL A 31 -16.73 -3.79 12.17
C VAL A 31 -18.17 -4.11 11.81
N SER A 32 -19.10 -3.19 12.10
CA SER A 32 -20.47 -3.28 11.62
C SER A 32 -20.55 -3.04 10.10
N GLN A 33 -21.65 -3.44 9.46
CA GLN A 33 -21.81 -3.22 8.01
C GLN A 33 -21.74 -1.74 7.60
N ALA A 34 -22.24 -0.83 8.43
CA ALA A 34 -22.14 0.60 8.19
C ALA A 34 -20.67 1.06 8.22
N GLU A 35 -19.94 0.68 9.27
CA GLU A 35 -18.50 0.97 9.41
C GLU A 35 -17.68 0.34 8.30
N GLY A 36 -18.06 -0.85 7.80
CA GLY A 36 -17.39 -1.52 6.69
C GLY A 36 -17.43 -0.70 5.40
N SER A 37 -18.56 -0.04 5.10
CA SER A 37 -18.66 0.84 3.93
C SER A 37 -17.76 2.08 4.02
N TYR A 38 -17.60 2.66 5.20
CA TYR A 38 -16.65 3.75 5.46
C TYR A 38 -15.20 3.24 5.47
N ALA A 39 -14.95 2.04 6.00
CA ALA A 39 -13.62 1.44 5.99
C ALA A 39 -13.13 1.16 4.57
N MET A 40 -14.04 0.81 3.64
CA MET A 40 -13.70 0.63 2.23
C MET A 40 -13.26 1.94 1.57
N SER A 41 -13.92 3.07 1.84
CA SER A 41 -13.47 4.36 1.27
C SER A 41 -12.11 4.78 1.83
N VAL A 42 -11.83 4.48 3.10
CA VAL A 42 -10.51 4.64 3.72
C VAL A 42 -9.48 3.73 3.05
N ALA A 43 -9.79 2.46 2.80
CA ALA A 43 -8.91 1.53 2.10
C ALA A 43 -8.56 1.99 0.67
N PHE A 44 -9.55 2.51 -0.08
CA PHE A 44 -9.34 3.08 -1.42
C PHE A 44 -8.46 4.34 -1.41
N PHE A 45 -8.43 5.10 -0.32
CA PHE A 45 -7.50 6.22 -0.16
C PHE A 45 -6.08 5.75 0.19
N TRP A 46 -5.95 4.79 1.11
CA TRP A 46 -4.65 4.34 1.60
C TRP A 46 -3.89 3.45 0.62
N MET A 47 -4.59 2.71 -0.26
CA MET A 47 -3.92 1.87 -1.25
C MET A 47 -3.06 2.69 -2.24
N PRO A 48 -3.57 3.77 -2.88
CA PRO A 48 -2.73 4.70 -3.65
C PRO A 48 -1.60 5.33 -2.85
N ALA A 49 -1.87 5.75 -1.60
CA ALA A 49 -0.84 6.33 -0.74
C ALA A 49 0.30 5.33 -0.44
N GLY A 50 -0.04 4.08 -0.11
CA GLY A 50 0.90 2.98 0.05
C GLY A 50 1.71 2.72 -1.21
N ALA A 51 1.06 2.74 -2.38
CA ALA A 51 1.73 2.58 -3.67
C ALA A 51 2.77 3.69 -3.93
N VAL A 52 2.41 4.95 -3.69
CA VAL A 52 3.33 6.09 -3.85
C VAL A 52 4.51 5.97 -2.88
N LEU A 53 4.26 5.70 -1.60
CA LEU A 53 5.31 5.50 -0.60
C LEU A 53 6.24 4.35 -0.97
N GLY A 54 5.68 3.22 -1.38
CA GLY A 54 6.44 2.05 -1.82
C GLY A 54 7.31 2.36 -3.04
N ALA A 55 6.78 3.11 -4.02
CA ALA A 55 7.54 3.54 -5.19
C ALA A 55 8.74 4.41 -4.82
N ILE A 56 8.54 5.37 -3.91
CA ILE A 56 9.59 6.25 -3.38
C ILE A 56 10.69 5.42 -2.69
N LEU A 57 10.30 4.51 -1.79
CA LEU A 57 11.25 3.64 -1.08
C LEU A 57 12.02 2.73 -2.05
N GLY A 58 11.34 2.17 -3.05
CA GLY A 58 11.94 1.37 -4.10
C GLY A 58 12.98 2.15 -4.91
N ALA A 59 12.66 3.39 -5.30
CA ALA A 59 13.57 4.27 -6.02
C ALA A 59 14.80 4.66 -5.16
N ILE A 60 14.60 4.99 -3.87
CA ILE A 60 15.67 5.31 -2.93
C ILE A 60 16.61 4.10 -2.75
N SER A 61 16.06 2.90 -2.56
CA SER A 61 16.83 1.67 -2.43
C SER A 61 17.65 1.36 -3.70
N ALA A 62 17.10 1.63 -4.88
CA ALA A 62 17.83 1.49 -6.14
C ALA A 62 19.03 2.45 -6.24
N LYS A 63 18.85 3.70 -5.79
CA LYS A 63 19.90 4.72 -5.83
C LYS A 63 21.02 4.46 -4.82
N ARG A 64 20.70 3.85 -3.66
CA ARG A 64 21.70 3.51 -2.63
C ARG A 64 22.56 2.28 -2.97
N GLY A 65 22.10 1.44 -3.90
CA GLY A 65 22.82 0.23 -4.34
C GLY A 65 23.43 0.32 -5.74
N ALA A 66 23.50 1.53 -6.31
CA ALA A 66 24.15 1.86 -7.58
C ALA A 66 25.44 2.61 -7.31
#